data_AF-A0AAN6GFP8-F1
#
_entry.id   AF-A0AAN6GFP8-F1
#
_cell.length_a   1.000
_cell.length_b   1.000
_cell.length_c   1.000
_cell.angle_alpha   90.00
_cell.angle_beta   90.00
_cell.angle_gamma   90.00
#
_symmetry.space_group_name_H-M   'P 1'
#
loop_
_entity.id
_entity.type
_entity.pdbx_description
1 polymer ?
#
loop_
_entity_poly.entity_id
_entity_poly.type
_entity_poly.pdbx_seq_one_letter_code
_entity_poly.pdbx_strand_id
1 'polypeptide(L)'
;MLCKTLSALVPLLAVVSAVPDRRDETVTAPVPDPAAASAPETGLGPETASGEPITLDQNQYFLWVDNLAADNSTASLHAEGNGTIAALGQFNAGAGVRWTQDLLEVGYSAKVGDGNTLGGGYTINGDGISVGAGIGVNGAGTSFSLTVHNNGSIVASVFGGNLNCSVEGSKATCTN
;
A
#
# COMPACT_ATOMS: atom_id res chain seq x y z
N MET A 1 49.39 -17.20 -49.34
CA MET A 1 48.84 -18.05 -48.25
C MET A 1 47.33 -18.05 -48.38
N LEU A 2 46.73 -19.17 -48.76
CA LEU A 2 45.28 -19.36 -48.83
C LEU A 2 44.73 -19.48 -47.40
N CYS A 3 43.85 -18.57 -46.99
CA CYS A 3 43.08 -18.72 -45.76
C CYS A 3 41.67 -19.21 -46.10
N LYS A 4 41.30 -20.33 -45.48
CA LYS A 4 40.06 -21.09 -45.65
C LYS A 4 38.85 -20.38 -45.01
N THR A 5 37.72 -20.55 -45.69
CA THR A 5 36.31 -20.44 -45.28
C THR A 5 35.97 -20.87 -43.86
N LEU A 6 34.95 -20.23 -43.25
CA LEU A 6 33.77 -20.94 -42.70
C LEU A 6 32.58 -20.00 -42.46
N SER A 7 31.50 -20.21 -43.24
CA SER A 7 30.13 -19.81 -42.88
C SER A 7 29.57 -20.78 -41.85
N ALA A 8 28.85 -20.27 -40.86
CA ALA A 8 27.91 -21.08 -40.07
C ALA A 8 26.57 -20.35 -39.98
N LEU A 9 25.58 -20.94 -40.66
CA LEU A 9 24.15 -20.69 -40.54
C LEU A 9 23.71 -20.82 -39.07
N VAL A 10 22.95 -19.86 -38.57
CA VAL A 10 22.14 -20.01 -37.36
C VAL A 10 20.73 -20.43 -37.78
N PRO A 11 20.18 -21.57 -37.32
CA PRO A 11 18.81 -21.93 -37.60
C PRO A 11 17.85 -21.16 -36.67
N LEU A 12 16.85 -20.53 -37.30
CA LEU A 12 15.71 -19.88 -36.67
C LEU A 12 14.73 -20.97 -36.20
N LEU A 13 14.67 -21.26 -34.89
CA LEU A 13 13.60 -22.09 -34.32
C LEU A 13 12.38 -21.21 -34.02
N ALA A 14 11.33 -21.38 -34.83
CA ALA A 14 9.99 -20.91 -34.52
C ALA A 14 9.33 -21.87 -33.52
N VAL A 15 9.06 -21.38 -32.30
CA VAL A 15 8.25 -22.11 -31.32
C VAL A 15 6.79 -21.76 -31.58
N VAL A 16 6.08 -22.66 -32.26
CA VAL A 16 4.61 -22.62 -32.35
C VAL A 16 4.07 -23.17 -31.04
N SER A 17 3.66 -22.28 -30.14
CA SER A 17 2.87 -22.67 -28.96
C SER A 17 1.42 -22.88 -29.40
N ALA A 18 0.98 -24.14 -29.41
CA ALA A 18 -0.41 -24.49 -29.62
C ALA A 18 -1.25 -24.02 -28.42
N VAL A 19 -2.21 -23.14 -28.67
CA VAL A 19 -3.22 -22.71 -27.69
C VAL A 19 -4.18 -23.89 -27.46
N PRO A 20 -4.33 -24.42 -26.24
CA PRO A 20 -5.38 -25.38 -25.97
C PRO A 20 -6.77 -24.71 -26.01
N ASP A 21 -7.62 -25.36 -26.78
CA ASP A 21 -9.05 -25.18 -27.01
C ASP A 21 -9.84 -24.90 -25.71
N ARG A 22 -10.40 -23.69 -25.56
CA ARG A 22 -11.37 -23.35 -24.52
C ARG A 22 -12.72 -23.95 -24.91
N ARG A 23 -13.07 -25.10 -24.32
CA ARG A 23 -14.46 -25.56 -24.33
C ARG A 23 -15.26 -24.83 -23.26
N ASP A 24 -16.28 -24.14 -23.74
CA ASP A 24 -17.42 -23.64 -22.97
C ASP A 24 -18.06 -24.79 -22.17
N GLU A 25 -18.05 -24.65 -20.84
CA GLU A 25 -19.07 -25.23 -19.98
C GLU A 25 -19.83 -24.09 -19.30
N THR A 26 -20.91 -23.65 -19.94
CA THR A 26 -21.98 -22.89 -19.27
C THR A 26 -22.64 -23.78 -18.23
N VAL A 27 -22.13 -23.72 -17.00
CA VAL A 27 -22.84 -24.23 -15.81
C VAL A 27 -23.76 -23.13 -15.32
N THR A 28 -25.03 -23.22 -15.68
CA THR A 28 -26.11 -22.37 -15.15
C THR A 28 -26.36 -22.76 -13.69
N ALA A 29 -25.78 -22.02 -12.75
CA ALA A 29 -26.15 -22.13 -11.34
C ALA A 29 -27.54 -21.49 -11.11
N PRO A 30 -28.41 -22.08 -10.26
CA PRO A 30 -29.68 -21.46 -9.89
C PRO A 30 -29.41 -20.16 -9.12
N VAL A 31 -30.08 -19.08 -9.54
CA VAL A 31 -30.08 -17.77 -8.86
C VAL A 31 -30.79 -17.93 -7.50
N PRO A 32 -30.11 -17.72 -6.36
CA PRO A 32 -30.81 -17.57 -5.10
C PRO A 32 -31.42 -16.17 -5.04
N ASP A 33 -32.72 -16.16 -4.81
CA ASP A 33 -33.57 -14.99 -4.58
C ASP A 33 -33.01 -14.15 -3.40
N PRO A 34 -32.57 -12.90 -3.59
CA PRO A 34 -32.18 -12.07 -2.47
C PRO A 34 -33.45 -11.52 -1.84
N ALA A 35 -34.04 -12.31 -0.93
CA ALA A 35 -34.91 -11.76 0.10
C ALA A 35 -34.13 -10.67 0.83
N ALA A 36 -34.53 -9.42 0.61
CA ALA A 36 -33.93 -8.23 1.18
C ALA A 36 -33.95 -8.31 2.72
N ALA A 37 -32.82 -8.71 3.30
CA ALA A 37 -32.53 -8.44 4.68
C ALA A 37 -32.18 -6.95 4.79
N SER A 38 -33.18 -6.14 5.11
CA SER A 38 -32.98 -4.75 5.51
C SER A 38 -32.16 -4.74 6.80
N ALA A 39 -30.86 -4.47 6.68
CA ALA A 39 -30.04 -4.15 7.83
C ALA A 39 -30.55 -2.81 8.42
N PRO A 40 -30.61 -2.67 9.76
CA PRO A 40 -30.97 -1.40 10.36
C PRO A 40 -29.95 -0.33 9.97
N GLU A 41 -30.41 0.74 9.32
CA GLU A 41 -29.63 1.95 9.12
C GLU A 41 -29.32 2.56 10.49
N THR A 42 -28.17 2.23 11.06
CA THR A 42 -27.59 3.03 12.14
C THR A 42 -27.19 4.35 11.54
N GLY A 43 -28.09 5.32 11.68
CA GLY A 43 -27.84 6.72 11.35
C GLY A 43 -26.55 7.20 12.01
N LEU A 44 -25.54 7.40 11.18
CA LEU A 44 -24.50 8.39 11.39
C LEU A 44 -24.76 9.47 10.34
N GLY A 45 -25.72 10.33 10.65
CA GLY A 45 -25.91 11.57 9.89
C GLY A 45 -24.67 12.47 10.02
N PRO A 46 -24.56 13.49 9.16
CA PRO A 46 -23.43 14.41 9.15
C PRO A 46 -23.55 15.38 10.33
N GLU A 47 -23.23 14.92 11.53
CA GLU A 47 -22.94 15.80 12.65
C GLU A 47 -21.56 16.41 12.35
N THR A 48 -21.53 17.69 12.05
CA THR A 48 -20.36 18.50 11.71
C THR A 48 -19.13 18.17 12.55
N ALA A 49 -18.15 17.49 11.96
CA ALA A 49 -16.79 17.39 12.48
C ALA A 49 -16.09 18.74 12.29
N SER A 50 -16.45 19.72 13.11
CA SER A 50 -15.67 20.94 13.30
C SER A 50 -15.08 20.87 14.71
N GLY A 51 -13.95 20.18 14.85
CA GLY A 51 -13.20 20.09 16.09
C GLY A 51 -11.81 20.67 15.90
N GLU A 52 -11.47 21.69 16.69
CA GLU A 52 -10.08 22.09 16.94
C GLU A 52 -9.25 20.88 17.43
N PRO A 53 -7.93 20.83 17.17
CA PRO A 53 -7.07 19.78 17.71
C PRO A 53 -7.21 19.68 19.24
N ILE A 54 -7.56 18.50 19.74
CA ILE A 54 -7.72 18.27 21.17
C ILE A 54 -6.32 18.23 21.82
N THR A 55 -6.09 19.05 22.85
CA THR A 55 -4.88 18.96 23.70
C THR A 55 -4.87 17.65 24.52
N LEU A 56 -3.79 16.87 24.38
CA LEU A 56 -3.65 15.47 24.81
C LEU A 56 -3.08 15.33 26.24
N ASP A 57 -3.91 14.96 27.22
CA ASP A 57 -3.47 14.65 28.60
C ASP A 57 -3.85 13.22 29.09
N GLN A 58 -4.45 12.35 28.26
CA GLN A 58 -4.82 10.96 28.66
C GLN A 58 -4.65 9.92 27.54
N ASN A 59 -4.63 8.64 27.90
CA ASN A 59 -4.76 7.51 26.98
C ASN A 59 -6.11 7.63 26.25
N GLN A 60 -6.10 7.98 24.98
CA GLN A 60 -7.34 8.25 24.25
C GLN A 60 -7.26 7.68 22.84
N TYR A 61 -8.43 7.31 22.34
CA TYR A 61 -8.69 7.09 20.93
C TYR A 61 -9.48 8.30 20.44
N PHE A 62 -9.12 8.81 19.26
CA PHE A 62 -9.79 9.96 18.68
C PHE A 62 -9.91 9.81 17.17
N LEU A 63 -11.05 10.30 16.68
CA LEU A 63 -11.41 10.36 15.27
C LEU A 63 -11.72 11.81 14.94
N TRP A 64 -11.22 12.29 13.82
CA TRP A 64 -11.64 13.59 13.29
C TRP A 64 -11.56 13.59 11.76
N VAL A 65 -12.23 14.58 11.20
CA VAL A 65 -12.28 14.83 9.77
C VAL A 65 -11.91 16.28 9.54
N ASP A 66 -11.13 16.55 8.51
CA ASP A 66 -10.89 17.88 8.00
C ASP A 66 -11.02 17.91 6.47
N ASN A 67 -11.02 19.13 5.89
CA ASN A 67 -11.04 19.35 4.44
C ASN A 67 -12.22 18.66 3.70
N LEU A 68 -13.35 18.44 4.39
CA LEU A 68 -14.55 17.85 3.82
C LEU A 68 -15.27 18.86 2.91
N ALA A 69 -15.23 18.62 1.60
CA ALA A 69 -16.05 19.36 0.64
C ALA A 69 -17.54 18.99 0.77
N ALA A 70 -18.43 19.93 0.46
CA ALA A 70 -19.89 19.73 0.57
C ALA A 70 -20.42 18.58 -0.31
N ASP A 71 -19.73 18.27 -1.40
CA ASP A 71 -20.02 17.19 -2.34
C ASP A 71 -19.18 15.93 -2.09
N ASN A 72 -18.41 15.88 -1.00
CA ASN A 72 -17.51 14.80 -0.63
C ASN A 72 -16.37 14.55 -1.65
N SER A 73 -16.08 15.51 -2.54
CA SER A 73 -14.99 15.40 -3.53
C SER A 73 -13.59 15.49 -2.92
N THR A 74 -13.48 16.03 -1.71
CA THR A 74 -12.26 16.05 -0.91
C THR A 74 -12.59 15.76 0.55
N ALA A 75 -11.71 15.04 1.25
CA ALA A 75 -11.68 14.98 2.71
C ALA A 75 -10.36 14.39 3.21
N SER A 76 -10.06 14.61 4.48
CA SER A 76 -9.10 13.81 5.24
C SER A 76 -9.80 13.21 6.45
N LEU A 77 -9.67 11.89 6.62
CA LEU A 77 -10.13 11.13 7.77
C LEU A 77 -8.93 10.73 8.60
N HIS A 78 -9.04 10.89 9.91
CA HIS A 78 -7.97 10.58 10.85
C HIS A 78 -8.50 9.65 11.94
N ALA A 79 -7.71 8.64 12.26
CA ALA A 79 -7.95 7.74 13.38
C ALA A 79 -6.65 7.56 14.14
N GLU A 80 -6.58 8.10 15.35
CA GLU A 80 -5.38 8.03 16.17
C GLU A 80 -5.68 7.56 17.57
N GLY A 81 -4.63 7.14 18.25
CA GLY A 81 -4.68 6.90 19.67
C GLY A 81 -3.31 6.80 20.30
N ASN A 82 -3.29 6.97 21.61
CA ASN A 82 -2.11 6.87 22.43
C ASN A 82 -2.42 6.14 23.73
N GLY A 83 -1.40 5.53 24.32
CA GLY A 83 -1.56 4.88 25.61
C GLY A 83 -0.28 4.28 26.15
N THR A 84 -0.42 3.30 27.06
CA THR A 84 0.71 2.53 27.62
C THR A 84 0.41 1.04 27.55
N ILE A 85 1.34 0.27 26.98
CA ILE A 85 1.35 -1.19 27.02
C ILE A 85 2.34 -1.60 28.11
N ALA A 86 1.91 -2.37 29.12
CA ALA A 86 2.73 -2.69 30.30
C ALA A 86 4.12 -3.26 29.96
N ALA A 87 4.22 -4.07 28.90
CA ALA A 87 5.47 -4.69 28.48
C ALA A 87 6.33 -3.83 27.53
N LEU A 88 5.72 -2.85 26.84
CA LEU A 88 6.37 -2.13 25.74
C LEU A 88 6.50 -0.62 25.98
N GLY A 89 5.84 -0.08 27.00
CA GLY A 89 5.84 1.34 27.33
C GLY A 89 4.74 2.14 26.62
N GLN A 90 4.96 3.44 26.51
CA GLN A 90 4.02 4.34 25.85
C GLN A 90 3.91 4.02 24.35
N PHE A 91 2.71 4.14 23.79
CA PHE A 91 2.50 4.06 22.36
C PHE A 91 1.75 5.28 21.83
N ASN A 92 1.97 5.58 20.57
CA ASN A 92 1.15 6.44 19.74
C ASN A 92 0.97 5.74 18.39
N ALA A 93 -0.24 5.70 17.88
CA ALA A 93 -0.53 5.12 16.58
C ALA A 93 -1.61 5.93 15.88
N GLY A 94 -1.49 6.03 14.57
CA GLY A 94 -2.40 6.77 13.72
C GLY A 94 -2.57 6.13 12.37
N ALA A 95 -3.75 6.31 11.79
CA ALA A 95 -4.04 6.01 10.40
C ALA A 95 -4.86 7.15 9.82
N GLY A 96 -4.70 7.39 8.52
CA GLY A 96 -5.44 8.42 7.82
C GLY A 96 -5.71 8.05 6.38
N VAL A 97 -6.79 8.62 5.86
CA VAL A 97 -7.18 8.55 4.46
C VAL A 97 -7.44 9.97 3.99
N ARG A 98 -6.80 10.37 2.90
CA ARG A 98 -7.01 11.67 2.27
C ARG A 98 -7.34 11.47 0.81
N TRP A 99 -8.38 12.12 0.31
CA TRP A 99 -8.66 12.16 -1.11
C TRP A 99 -8.90 13.58 -1.61
N THR A 100 -8.52 13.80 -2.86
CA THR A 100 -8.85 15.00 -3.63
C THR A 100 -9.31 14.57 -5.03
N GLN A 101 -9.53 15.53 -5.92
CA GLN A 101 -9.80 15.25 -7.34
C GLN A 101 -8.63 14.56 -8.05
N ASP A 102 -7.41 14.69 -7.52
CA ASP A 102 -6.18 14.26 -8.20
C ASP A 102 -5.52 13.03 -7.56
N LEU A 103 -5.89 12.67 -6.33
CA LEU A 103 -5.25 11.58 -5.60
C LEU A 103 -6.11 10.96 -4.50
N LEU A 104 -5.77 9.73 -4.16
CA LEU A 104 -6.11 9.05 -2.92
C LEU A 104 -4.82 8.68 -2.19
N GLU A 105 -4.71 9.07 -0.92
CA GLU A 105 -3.62 8.75 -0.02
C GLU A 105 -4.15 8.01 1.20
N VAL A 106 -3.46 6.94 1.58
CA VAL A 106 -3.72 6.22 2.82
C VAL A 106 -2.40 6.05 3.53
N GLY A 107 -2.36 6.37 4.81
CA GLY A 107 -1.15 6.28 5.61
C GLY A 107 -1.44 5.73 6.99
N TYR A 108 -0.41 5.17 7.62
CA TYR A 108 -0.43 4.79 9.02
C TYR A 108 0.96 4.95 9.64
N SER A 109 0.99 5.17 10.94
CA SER A 109 2.18 5.19 11.75
C SER A 109 1.89 4.60 13.12
N ALA A 110 2.90 4.01 13.73
CA ALA A 110 2.87 3.51 15.09
C ALA A 110 4.26 3.64 15.68
N LYS A 111 4.32 4.07 16.93
CA LYS A 111 5.52 4.14 17.75
C LYS A 111 5.21 3.51 19.09
N VAL A 112 6.12 2.65 19.58
CA VAL A 112 6.05 2.07 20.91
C VAL A 112 7.40 2.21 21.60
N GLY A 113 7.40 2.80 22.80
CA GLY A 113 8.61 3.17 23.51
C GLY A 113 9.49 4.14 22.72
N ASP A 114 10.79 4.16 23.02
CA ASP A 114 11.73 5.10 22.42
C ASP A 114 12.34 4.64 21.09
N GLY A 115 12.14 3.38 20.69
CA GLY A 115 12.92 2.77 19.60
C GLY A 115 12.16 1.95 18.57
N ASN A 116 10.89 1.61 18.82
CA ASN A 116 10.13 0.74 17.91
C ASN A 116 9.12 1.56 17.11
N THR A 117 9.26 1.53 15.80
CA THR A 117 8.40 2.28 14.89
C THR A 117 7.93 1.38 13.75
N LEU A 118 6.73 1.65 13.28
CA LEU A 118 6.17 1.07 12.06
C LEU A 118 5.40 2.17 11.36
N GLY A 119 5.51 2.25 10.06
CA GLY A 119 4.67 3.16 9.29
C GLY A 119 4.62 2.74 7.84
N GLY A 120 3.67 3.30 7.12
CA GLY A 120 3.53 3.03 5.70
C GLY A 120 2.30 3.68 5.13
N GLY A 121 2.07 3.38 3.86
CA GLY A 121 0.96 3.95 3.14
C GLY A 121 1.07 3.73 1.65
N TYR A 122 0.10 4.31 0.96
CA TYR A 122 0.07 4.34 -0.48
C TYR A 122 -0.59 5.63 -0.99
N THR A 123 -0.22 5.98 -2.21
CA THR A 123 -0.80 7.08 -2.98
C THR A 123 -1.22 6.51 -4.33
N ILE A 124 -2.43 6.84 -4.76
CA ILE A 124 -2.95 6.61 -6.10
C ILE A 124 -3.21 7.98 -6.69
N ASN A 125 -2.63 8.29 -7.85
CA ASN A 125 -2.85 9.55 -8.55
C ASN A 125 -2.75 9.35 -10.07
N GLY A 126 -2.81 10.44 -10.84
CA GLY A 126 -2.69 10.40 -12.31
C GLY A 126 -1.36 9.83 -12.83
N ASP A 127 -0.29 9.89 -12.03
CA ASP A 127 1.03 9.41 -12.39
C ASP A 127 1.23 7.92 -12.11
N GLY A 128 0.40 7.33 -11.24
CA GLY A 128 0.42 5.91 -10.94
C GLY A 128 0.05 5.56 -9.49
N ILE A 129 0.62 4.46 -9.02
CA ILE A 129 0.44 3.95 -7.65
C ILE A 129 1.81 3.86 -6.99
N SER A 130 1.97 4.50 -5.84
CA SER A 130 3.14 4.35 -4.99
C SER A 130 2.75 3.74 -3.64
N VAL A 131 3.53 2.78 -3.17
CA VAL A 131 3.42 2.21 -1.83
C VAL A 131 4.76 2.38 -1.12
N GLY A 132 4.73 2.52 0.20
CA GLY A 132 5.95 2.54 1.00
C GLY A 132 5.66 2.14 2.43
N ALA A 133 6.67 1.58 3.08
CA ALA A 133 6.60 1.30 4.51
C ALA A 133 7.99 1.33 5.13
N GLY A 134 8.03 1.57 6.43
CA GLY A 134 9.23 1.58 7.24
C GLY A 134 9.00 0.86 8.56
N ILE A 135 10.03 0.18 9.02
CA ILE A 135 10.07 -0.47 10.33
C ILE A 135 11.36 -0.09 11.04
N GLY A 136 11.25 0.22 12.34
CA GLY A 136 12.35 0.48 13.23
C GLY A 136 12.24 -0.37 14.49
N VAL A 137 13.37 -0.90 14.95
CA VAL A 137 13.50 -1.61 16.22
C VAL A 137 14.77 -1.11 16.91
N ASN A 138 14.64 -0.66 18.16
CA ASN A 138 15.74 -0.14 18.97
C ASN A 138 16.59 0.94 18.25
N GLY A 139 15.95 1.81 17.47
CA GLY A 139 16.63 2.89 16.74
C GLY A 139 17.32 2.47 15.44
N ALA A 140 17.42 1.17 15.13
CA ALA A 140 17.78 0.68 13.81
C ALA A 140 16.52 0.57 12.95
N GLY A 141 16.56 0.97 11.69
CA GLY A 141 15.39 0.91 10.82
C GLY A 141 15.72 0.69 9.36
N THR A 142 14.71 0.22 8.64
CA THR A 142 14.71 0.08 7.19
C THR A 142 13.37 0.56 6.65
N SER A 143 13.35 1.03 5.42
CA SER A 143 12.12 1.35 4.72
C SER A 143 12.23 0.99 3.25
N PHE A 144 11.10 0.89 2.58
CA PHE A 144 11.03 0.66 1.15
C PHE A 144 10.01 1.58 0.50
N SER A 145 10.17 1.77 -0.81
CA SER A 145 9.15 2.30 -1.68
C SER A 145 9.03 1.44 -2.93
N LEU A 146 7.83 1.37 -3.48
CA LEU A 146 7.52 0.76 -4.76
C LEU A 146 6.55 1.69 -5.50
N THR A 147 6.92 2.11 -6.69
CA THR A 147 6.07 2.94 -7.55
C THR A 147 5.85 2.23 -8.88
N VAL A 148 4.60 2.12 -9.30
CA VAL A 148 4.20 1.70 -10.64
C VAL A 148 3.63 2.93 -11.33
N HIS A 149 4.34 3.42 -12.34
CA HIS A 149 3.93 4.59 -13.10
C HIS A 149 2.90 4.23 -14.18
N ASN A 150 2.11 5.21 -14.60
CA ASN A 150 1.12 5.08 -15.67
C ASN A 150 1.71 4.66 -17.03
N ASN A 151 3.00 4.90 -17.25
CA ASN A 151 3.75 4.47 -18.43
C ASN A 151 4.25 3.01 -18.34
N GLY A 152 3.88 2.28 -17.28
CA GLY A 152 4.26 0.88 -17.04
C GLY A 152 5.64 0.68 -16.40
N SER A 153 6.39 1.75 -16.13
CA SER A 153 7.67 1.64 -15.42
C SER A 153 7.47 1.36 -13.93
N ILE A 154 8.35 0.53 -13.37
CA ILE A 154 8.31 0.11 -11.98
C ILE A 154 9.63 0.51 -11.32
N VAL A 155 9.54 1.27 -10.22
CA VAL A 155 10.69 1.69 -9.43
C VAL A 155 10.53 1.15 -8.01
N ALA A 156 11.45 0.30 -7.57
CA ALA A 156 11.53 -0.18 -6.21
C ALA A 156 12.80 0.36 -5.54
N SER A 157 12.71 0.76 -4.27
CA SER A 157 13.84 1.27 -3.51
C SER A 157 13.77 0.76 -2.07
N VAL A 158 14.94 0.52 -1.47
CA VAL A 158 15.10 0.15 -0.05
C VAL A 158 16.06 1.16 0.56
N PHE A 159 15.73 1.67 1.74
CA PHE A 159 16.48 2.70 2.45
C PHE A 159 16.85 2.21 3.85
N GLY A 160 18.07 2.49 4.29
CA GLY A 160 18.61 2.07 5.57
C GLY A 160 20.10 2.43 5.67
N GLY A 161 20.66 2.38 6.89
CA GLY A 161 22.11 2.49 7.07
C GLY A 161 22.83 1.25 6.54
N ASN A 162 24.04 1.40 5.99
CA ASN A 162 24.93 0.29 5.59
C ASN A 162 24.30 -0.85 4.78
N LEU A 163 23.29 -0.55 3.95
CA LEU A 163 22.60 -1.59 3.18
C LEU A 163 23.55 -2.29 2.21
N ASN A 164 23.64 -3.62 2.34
CA ASN A 164 24.23 -4.50 1.36
C ASN A 164 23.11 -5.28 0.65
N CYS A 165 22.97 -5.05 -0.65
CA CYS A 165 21.92 -5.68 -1.46
C CYS A 165 22.54 -6.70 -2.42
N SER A 166 22.01 -7.92 -2.41
CA SER A 166 22.34 -8.97 -3.36
C SER A 166 21.14 -9.31 -4.25
N VAL A 167 21.40 -9.69 -5.50
CA VAL A 167 20.38 -10.13 -6.45
C VAL A 167 20.63 -11.60 -6.78
N GLU A 168 19.58 -12.40 -6.63
CA GLU A 168 19.58 -13.83 -6.98
C GLU A 168 18.32 -14.13 -7.80
N GLY A 169 18.51 -14.36 -9.10
CA GLY A 169 17.40 -14.57 -10.04
C GLY A 169 16.45 -13.37 -10.07
N SER A 170 15.19 -13.59 -9.71
CA SER A 170 14.13 -12.57 -9.65
C SER A 170 13.97 -11.92 -8.27
N LYS A 171 14.91 -12.15 -7.33
CA LYS A 171 14.84 -11.66 -5.96
C LYS A 171 16.02 -10.73 -5.65
N ALA A 172 15.73 -9.57 -5.07
CA ALA A 172 16.71 -8.73 -4.39
C ALA A 172 16.57 -8.91 -2.87
N THR A 173 17.68 -9.07 -2.16
CA THR A 173 17.73 -9.13 -0.70
C THR A 173 18.68 -8.05 -0.20
N CYS A 174 18.19 -7.13 0.64
CA CYS A 174 19.01 -6.11 1.27
C CYS A 174 19.14 -6.41 2.77
N THR A 175 20.36 -6.34 3.28
CA THR A 175 20.70 -6.53 4.70
C THR A 175 21.46 -5.32 5.22
N ASN A 176 21.30 -5.01 6.51
CA ASN A 176 22.11 -4.05 7.25
C ASN A 176 22.97 -4.82 8.26
#